data_AF-A0A0M2NY64-F1
#
_entry.id   AF-A0A0M2NY64-F1
#
_cell.length_a   1.000
_cell.length_b   1.000
_cell.length_c   1.000
_cell.angle_alpha   90.00
_cell.angle_beta   90.00
_cell.angle_gamma   90.00
#
_symmetry.space_group_name_H-M   'P 1'
#
loop_
_entity.id
_entity.type
_entity.pdbx_description
1 polymer ?
#
loop_
_entity_poly.entity_id
_entity_poly.type
_entity_poly.pdbx_seq_one_letter_code
_entity_poly.pdbx_strand_id
1 'polypeptide(L)'
;MKIAVLTDSTSYLSQTLIDKYNINIAPLSVTFDNGENFEENASISADEFYERMKVSKTIPTTSQPAIGEFVTKYEQLRDEGYTDVIGVFLSSGISGTYQTATQAGEMVEGINVHTFDSKISAMAMGSFVLRAIEFIEQNETPQAIIKELEAMREVTGARLMVDDLKNLQKSGRITGAQAWVGTMLKMKPVLRFEDGLILPDEKIRTKKRALKEIINKVIEIVKDYEEVTLLVIGGDVQEDTDWMYNELQKNYPQYKLYRSYLGPVVAAHLGPGGMGLGFTGRSIRTD
;
A
#
# COMPACT_ATOMS: atom_id res chain seq x y z
N MET A 1 -26.85 -7.77 10.86
CA MET A 1 -25.38 -7.83 10.81
C MET A 1 -24.91 -6.52 10.20
N LYS A 2 -24.00 -5.81 10.86
CA LYS A 2 -23.50 -4.52 10.40
C LYS A 2 -21.97 -4.59 10.42
N ILE A 3 -21.35 -4.48 9.25
CA ILE A 3 -19.92 -4.72 9.06
C ILE A 3 -19.22 -3.39 8.83
N ALA A 4 -18.18 -3.09 9.62
CA ALA A 4 -17.30 -1.96 9.40
C ALA A 4 -16.09 -2.39 8.56
N VAL A 5 -15.50 -1.43 7.84
CA VAL A 5 -14.21 -1.61 7.18
C VAL A 5 -13.18 -0.71 7.85
N LEU A 6 -12.06 -1.32 8.24
CA LEU A 6 -10.89 -0.66 8.82
C LEU A 6 -9.68 -0.99 7.94
N THR A 7 -8.85 0.01 7.69
CA THR A 7 -7.54 -0.17 7.07
C THR A 7 -6.53 0.72 7.76
N ASP A 8 -5.25 0.54 7.48
CA ASP A 8 -4.24 1.54 7.84
C ASP A 8 -4.00 2.59 6.74
N SER A 9 -3.31 3.66 7.09
CA SER A 9 -3.07 4.83 6.22
C SER A 9 -2.27 4.51 4.96
N THR A 10 -1.55 3.38 4.93
CA THR A 10 -0.73 2.99 3.79
C THR A 10 -1.54 2.36 2.65
N SER A 11 -2.88 2.35 2.73
CA SER A 11 -3.76 1.98 1.62
C SER A 11 -3.81 3.03 0.52
N TYR A 12 -3.50 4.29 0.86
CA TYR A 12 -3.52 5.44 -0.05
C TYR A 12 -4.81 5.57 -0.86
N LEU A 13 -5.94 5.21 -0.23
CA LEU A 13 -7.27 5.55 -0.70
C LEU A 13 -7.42 7.07 -0.74
N SER A 14 -8.13 7.58 -1.76
CA SER A 14 -8.43 9.00 -1.82
C SER A 14 -9.41 9.40 -0.71
N GLN A 15 -9.32 10.64 -0.24
CA GLN A 15 -10.26 11.18 0.76
C GLN A 15 -11.72 11.03 0.29
N THR A 16 -11.98 11.21 -1.01
CA THR A 16 -13.30 11.01 -1.60
C THR A 16 -13.84 9.58 -1.37
N LEU A 17 -13.00 8.55 -1.53
CA LEU A 17 -13.41 7.16 -1.28
C LEU A 17 -13.59 6.88 0.21
N ILE A 18 -12.69 7.44 1.04
CA ILE A 18 -12.77 7.33 2.50
C ILE A 18 -14.09 7.90 3.00
N ASP A 19 -14.44 9.12 2.59
CA ASP A 19 -15.67 9.81 2.99
C ASP A 19 -16.91 9.09 2.44
N LYS A 20 -16.89 8.71 1.16
CA LYS A 20 -18.03 8.05 0.48
C LYS A 20 -18.44 6.76 1.19
N TYR A 21 -17.47 5.95 1.59
CA TYR A 21 -17.73 4.63 2.18
C TYR A 21 -17.55 4.59 3.70
N ASN A 22 -17.32 5.74 4.35
CA ASN A 22 -17.04 5.86 5.79
C ASN A 22 -15.93 4.91 6.25
N ILE A 23 -14.82 4.89 5.50
CA ILE A 23 -13.69 3.97 5.74
C ILE A 23 -12.94 4.43 6.98
N ASN A 24 -12.74 3.51 7.93
CA ASN A 24 -11.93 3.82 9.10
C ASN A 24 -10.44 3.65 8.77
N ILE A 25 -9.63 4.63 9.16
CA ILE A 25 -8.18 4.63 8.94
C ILE A 25 -7.47 4.60 10.29
N ALA A 26 -6.54 3.67 10.46
CA ALA A 26 -5.55 3.66 11.53
C ALA A 26 -4.23 4.30 11.01
N PRO A 27 -3.86 5.51 11.46
CA PRO A 27 -2.70 6.22 10.92
C PRO A 27 -1.40 5.58 11.38
N LEU A 28 -0.48 5.34 10.44
CA LEU A 28 0.93 5.11 10.76
C LEU A 28 1.63 6.45 10.98
N SER A 29 2.80 6.42 11.63
CA SER A 29 3.58 7.63 11.88
C SER A 29 4.96 7.59 11.24
N VAL A 30 5.51 8.78 11.01
CA VAL A 30 6.90 9.02 10.61
C VAL A 30 7.60 9.91 11.65
N THR A 31 8.79 9.50 12.06
CA THR A 31 9.60 10.18 13.08
C THR A 31 10.93 10.62 12.50
N PHE A 32 11.24 11.91 12.64
CA PHE A 32 12.52 12.49 12.27
C PHE A 32 13.54 12.37 13.42
N ASP A 33 14.83 12.50 13.12
CA ASP A 33 15.91 12.35 14.10
C ASP A 33 15.90 13.42 15.21
N ASN A 34 15.31 14.58 14.94
CA ASN A 34 15.07 15.63 15.92
C ASN A 34 13.94 15.30 16.92
N GLY A 35 13.29 14.14 16.76
CA GLY A 35 12.20 13.67 17.62
C GLY A 35 10.81 14.14 17.21
N GLU A 36 10.67 14.93 16.14
CA GLU A 36 9.36 15.28 15.60
C GLU A 36 8.69 14.01 15.03
N ASN A 37 7.46 13.74 15.48
CA ASN A 37 6.64 12.63 15.03
C ASN A 37 5.36 13.14 14.37
N PHE A 38 5.04 12.58 13.21
CA PHE A 38 3.86 12.96 12.44
C PHE A 38 3.04 11.74 12.07
N GLU A 39 1.74 11.83 12.29
CA GLU A 39 0.76 10.85 11.82
C GLU A 39 0.45 11.14 10.35
N GLU A 40 0.50 10.08 9.54
CA GLU A 40 0.30 10.16 8.10
C GLU A 40 -1.09 10.72 7.77
N ASN A 41 -1.14 11.76 6.91
CA ASN A 41 -2.35 12.46 6.47
C ASN A 41 -3.16 13.19 7.56
N ALA A 42 -2.76 13.09 8.84
CA ALA A 42 -3.35 13.85 9.94
C ALA A 42 -2.51 15.07 10.32
N SER A 43 -1.19 14.91 10.42
CA SER A 43 -0.28 16.00 10.82
C SER A 43 0.85 16.28 9.84
N ILE A 44 0.97 15.51 8.75
CA ILE A 44 1.89 15.81 7.65
C ILE A 44 1.34 15.32 6.30
N SER A 45 1.49 16.14 5.26
CA SER A 45 1.19 15.76 3.88
C SER A 45 2.39 15.09 3.20
N ALA A 46 2.16 14.39 2.10
CA ALA A 46 3.25 13.82 1.29
C ALA A 46 4.22 14.90 0.80
N ASP A 47 3.71 16.03 0.29
CA ASP A 47 4.54 17.14 -0.21
C ASP A 47 5.42 17.74 0.89
N GLU A 48 4.83 18.01 2.06
CA GLU A 48 5.59 18.52 3.21
C GLU A 48 6.66 17.51 3.66
N PHE A 49 6.32 16.21 3.67
CA PHE A 49 7.26 15.15 3.99
C PHE A 49 8.46 15.14 3.04
N TYR A 50 8.23 15.23 1.71
CA TYR A 50 9.31 15.27 0.73
C TYR A 50 10.19 16.53 0.89
N GLU A 51 9.61 17.70 1.18
CA GLU A 51 10.39 18.92 1.45
C GLU A 51 11.28 18.78 2.69
N ARG A 52 10.74 18.20 3.78
CA ARG A 52 11.54 17.90 4.98
C ARG A 52 12.62 16.86 4.70
N MET A 53 12.32 15.83 3.91
CA MET A 53 13.27 14.77 3.58
C MET A 53 14.46 15.29 2.73
N LYS A 54 14.26 16.30 1.87
CA LYS A 54 15.34 16.93 1.08
C LYS A 54 16.41 17.58 1.95
N VAL A 55 16.02 18.16 3.09
CA VAL A 55 16.95 18.85 4.01
C VAL A 55 17.41 17.97 5.17
N SER A 56 16.73 16.84 5.40
CA SER A 56 17.08 15.89 6.45
C SER A 56 18.44 15.23 6.20
N LYS A 57 19.30 15.22 7.22
CA LYS A 57 20.59 14.51 7.18
C LYS A 57 20.45 13.00 7.36
N THR A 58 19.33 12.58 7.92
CA THR A 58 19.06 11.18 8.23
C THR A 58 17.76 10.74 7.58
N ILE A 59 17.67 9.45 7.26
CA ILE A 59 16.42 8.83 6.82
C ILE A 59 15.54 8.66 8.07
N PRO A 60 14.30 9.19 8.06
CA PRO A 60 13.36 9.07 9.17
C PRO A 60 12.98 7.61 9.41
N THR A 61 12.43 7.32 10.60
CA THR A 61 11.86 6.02 10.94
C THR A 61 10.34 6.08 10.85
N THR A 62 9.70 4.92 10.78
CA THR A 62 8.25 4.80 10.80
C THR A 62 7.81 3.90 11.94
N SER A 63 6.58 4.10 12.40
CA SER A 63 5.95 3.23 13.39
C SER A 63 4.54 2.82 12.96
N GLN A 64 4.20 1.58 13.27
CA GLN A 64 2.83 1.08 13.21
C GLN A 64 1.94 1.80 14.23
N PRO A 65 0.60 1.81 14.06
CA PRO A 65 -0.31 2.36 15.05
C PRO A 65 -0.17 1.60 16.37
N ALA A 66 -0.39 2.30 17.49
CA ALA A 66 -0.28 1.67 18.79
C ALA A 66 -1.43 0.67 19.01
N ILE A 67 -1.18 -0.40 19.78
CA ILE A 67 -2.23 -1.40 20.07
C ILE A 67 -3.47 -0.77 20.73
N GLY A 68 -3.26 0.23 21.60
CA GLY A 68 -4.35 0.96 22.26
C GLY A 68 -5.21 1.79 21.29
N GLU A 69 -4.65 2.25 20.17
CA GLU A 69 -5.41 2.96 19.14
C GLU A 69 -6.36 2.01 18.40
N PHE A 70 -5.89 0.80 18.09
CA PHE A 70 -6.75 -0.23 17.52
C PHE A 70 -7.85 -0.67 18.49
N VAL A 71 -7.51 -0.92 19.76
CA VAL A 71 -8.49 -1.27 20.81
C VAL A 71 -9.58 -0.19 20.88
N THR A 72 -9.18 1.08 21.02
CA THR A 72 -10.11 2.22 21.08
C THR A 72 -11.00 2.28 19.85
N LYS A 73 -10.44 2.05 18.64
CA LYS A 73 -11.22 2.07 17.41
C LYS A 73 -12.21 0.91 17.32
N TYR A 74 -11.84 -0.30 17.73
CA TYR A 74 -12.75 -1.44 17.75
C TYR A 74 -13.87 -1.28 18.78
N GLU A 75 -13.57 -0.76 19.96
CA GLU A 75 -14.58 -0.41 20.98
C GLU A 75 -15.55 0.65 20.45
N GLN A 76 -15.04 1.70 19.81
CA GLN A 76 -15.86 2.73 19.17
C GLN A 76 -16.81 2.11 18.12
N LEU A 77 -16.30 1.26 17.23
CA LEU A 77 -17.13 0.61 16.20
C LEU A 77 -18.21 -0.29 16.82
N ARG A 78 -17.87 -1.04 17.87
CA ARG A 78 -18.85 -1.83 18.62
C ARG A 78 -19.96 -0.94 19.19
N ASP A 79 -19.59 0.17 19.81
CA ASP A 79 -20.53 1.09 20.46
C ASP A 79 -21.41 1.84 19.43
N GLU A 80 -20.94 1.98 18.18
CA GLU A 80 -21.71 2.44 17.01
C GLU A 80 -22.64 1.35 16.40
N GLY A 81 -22.68 0.16 17.02
CA GLY A 81 -23.56 -0.95 16.67
C GLY A 81 -23.03 -1.86 15.55
N TYR A 82 -21.75 -1.80 15.21
CA TYR A 82 -21.13 -2.78 14.31
C TYR A 82 -20.96 -4.12 15.03
N THR A 83 -21.28 -5.21 14.32
CA THR A 83 -21.11 -6.59 14.83
C THR A 83 -19.80 -7.20 14.38
N ASP A 84 -19.25 -6.73 13.27
CA ASP A 84 -18.05 -7.28 12.64
C ASP A 84 -17.19 -6.15 12.05
N VAL A 85 -15.87 -6.36 12.02
CA VAL A 85 -14.91 -5.50 11.33
C VAL A 85 -14.12 -6.32 10.34
N ILE A 86 -14.06 -5.89 9.08
CA ILE A 86 -13.08 -6.37 8.10
C ILE A 86 -11.89 -5.40 8.13
N GLY A 87 -10.76 -5.88 8.65
CA GLY A 87 -9.53 -5.13 8.77
C GLY A 87 -8.54 -5.49 7.67
N VAL A 88 -8.24 -4.59 6.73
CA VAL A 88 -7.25 -4.80 5.66
C VAL A 88 -5.98 -4.03 6.00
N PHE A 89 -4.85 -4.72 6.14
CA PHE A 89 -3.61 -4.07 6.60
C PHE A 89 -2.41 -4.35 5.71
N LEU A 90 -1.41 -3.47 5.80
CA LEU A 90 -0.21 -3.62 5.00
C LEU A 90 0.53 -4.89 5.35
N SER A 91 1.29 -5.36 4.37
CA SER A 91 1.99 -6.63 4.41
C SER A 91 2.69 -6.86 5.76
N SER A 92 2.37 -8.00 6.36
CA SER A 92 3.05 -8.50 7.56
C SER A 92 4.56 -8.71 7.36
N GLY A 93 5.01 -8.82 6.10
CA GLY A 93 6.42 -8.94 5.73
C GLY A 93 7.22 -7.63 5.81
N ILE A 94 6.57 -6.47 5.93
CA ILE A 94 7.24 -5.15 5.97
C ILE A 94 6.85 -4.30 7.19
N SER A 95 5.77 -4.66 7.90
CA SER A 95 5.29 -3.97 9.10
C SER A 95 4.64 -4.94 10.09
N GLY A 96 4.63 -4.56 11.37
CA GLY A 96 3.90 -5.26 12.42
C GLY A 96 2.42 -4.85 12.55
N THR A 97 1.92 -3.92 11.72
CA THR A 97 0.56 -3.37 11.81
C THR A 97 -0.51 -4.46 11.78
N TYR A 98 -0.42 -5.44 10.86
CA TYR A 98 -1.37 -6.55 10.78
C TYR A 98 -1.44 -7.35 12.09
N GLN A 99 -0.28 -7.68 12.68
CA GLN A 99 -0.20 -8.41 13.93
C GLN A 99 -0.77 -7.60 15.09
N THR A 100 -0.45 -6.31 15.18
CA THR A 100 -0.99 -5.41 16.21
C THR A 100 -2.49 -5.26 16.10
N ALA A 101 -3.03 -5.07 14.90
CA ALA A 101 -4.46 -4.97 14.67
C ALA A 101 -5.21 -6.27 15.02
N THR A 102 -4.58 -7.42 14.77
CA THR A 102 -5.13 -8.74 15.12
C THR A 102 -5.17 -8.93 16.63
N GLN A 103 -4.05 -8.67 17.32
CA GLN A 103 -3.97 -8.78 18.79
C GLN A 103 -4.94 -7.83 19.49
N ALA A 104 -5.07 -6.60 19.00
CA ALA A 104 -6.06 -5.65 19.52
C ALA A 104 -7.50 -6.16 19.36
N GLY A 105 -7.80 -6.88 18.28
CA GLY A 105 -9.12 -7.46 18.07
C GLY A 105 -9.46 -8.56 19.09
N GLU A 106 -8.47 -9.35 19.50
CA GLU A 106 -8.63 -10.37 20.56
C GLU A 106 -8.89 -9.76 21.95
N MET A 107 -8.54 -8.49 22.15
CA MET A 107 -8.70 -7.78 23.42
C MET A 107 -10.10 -7.15 23.60
N VAL A 108 -10.90 -7.06 22.54
CA VAL A 108 -12.18 -6.34 22.55
C VAL A 108 -13.35 -7.31 22.45
N GLU A 109 -14.13 -7.40 23.52
CA GLU A 109 -15.35 -8.20 23.54
C GLU A 109 -16.53 -7.48 22.84
N GLY A 110 -17.45 -8.27 22.28
CA GLY A 110 -18.71 -7.77 21.71
C GLY A 110 -18.66 -7.36 20.24
N ILE A 111 -17.51 -7.53 19.57
CA ILE A 111 -17.35 -7.32 18.12
C ILE A 111 -16.41 -8.38 17.55
N ASN A 112 -16.74 -8.90 16.37
CA ASN A 112 -15.88 -9.88 15.68
C ASN A 112 -14.90 -9.14 14.78
N VAL A 113 -13.60 -9.26 15.04
CA VAL A 113 -12.56 -8.65 14.20
C VAL A 113 -11.97 -9.69 13.26
N HIS A 114 -12.11 -9.44 11.96
CA HIS A 114 -11.56 -10.28 10.89
C HIS A 114 -10.44 -9.52 10.19
N THR A 115 -9.19 -9.81 10.56
CA THR A 115 -8.02 -9.16 9.97
C THR A 115 -7.55 -9.89 8.72
N PHE A 116 -7.05 -9.13 7.76
CA PHE A 116 -6.56 -9.60 6.47
C PHE A 116 -5.17 -9.00 6.19
N ASP A 117 -4.17 -9.87 6.12
CA ASP A 117 -2.84 -9.53 5.64
C ASP A 117 -2.86 -9.41 4.11
N SER A 118 -2.79 -8.17 3.61
CA SER A 118 -2.84 -7.91 2.18
C SER A 118 -1.62 -8.44 1.43
N LYS A 119 -0.51 -8.71 2.13
CA LYS A 119 0.81 -9.02 1.54
C LYS A 119 1.28 -7.97 0.52
N ILE A 120 0.76 -6.75 0.60
CA ILE A 120 1.16 -5.61 -0.22
C ILE A 120 0.98 -4.30 0.55
N SER A 121 1.07 -3.16 -0.12
CA SER A 121 0.77 -1.84 0.45
C SER A 121 0.29 -0.91 -0.68
N ALA A 122 0.12 0.37 -0.39
CA ALA A 122 -0.38 1.40 -1.29
C ALA A 122 -1.75 1.03 -1.91
N MET A 123 -2.11 1.63 -3.03
CA MET A 123 -3.45 1.43 -3.62
C MET A 123 -3.72 0.00 -4.08
N ALA A 124 -2.68 -0.84 -4.24
CA ALA A 124 -2.86 -2.28 -4.41
C ALA A 124 -3.49 -2.92 -3.16
N MET A 125 -3.11 -2.46 -1.97
CA MET A 125 -3.81 -2.79 -0.73
C MET A 125 -5.20 -2.15 -0.68
N GLY A 126 -5.31 -0.87 -1.04
CA GLY A 126 -6.59 -0.16 -1.10
C GLY A 126 -7.64 -0.86 -1.97
N SER A 127 -7.22 -1.63 -2.98
CA SER A 127 -8.11 -2.43 -3.82
C SER A 127 -8.85 -3.53 -3.04
N PHE A 128 -8.21 -4.15 -2.04
CA PHE A 128 -8.90 -5.11 -1.16
C PHE A 128 -9.93 -4.44 -0.27
N VAL A 129 -9.66 -3.21 0.19
CA VAL A 129 -10.61 -2.41 0.98
C VAL A 129 -11.88 -2.15 0.18
N LEU A 130 -11.73 -1.71 -1.08
CA LEU A 130 -12.86 -1.43 -1.97
C LEU A 130 -13.62 -2.70 -2.34
N ARG A 131 -12.92 -3.83 -2.50
CA ARG A 131 -13.55 -5.13 -2.74
C ARG A 131 -14.36 -5.62 -1.54
N ALA A 132 -13.83 -5.44 -0.33
CA ALA A 132 -14.57 -5.76 0.89
C ALA A 132 -15.86 -4.94 1.00
N ILE A 133 -15.80 -3.63 0.72
CA ILE A 133 -16.99 -2.76 0.70
C ILE A 133 -18.02 -3.25 -0.32
N GLU A 134 -17.59 -3.60 -1.54
CA GLU A 134 -18.49 -4.12 -2.57
C GLU A 134 -19.23 -5.37 -2.10
N PHE A 135 -18.54 -6.30 -1.44
CA PHE A 135 -19.15 -7.52 -0.91
C PHE A 135 -20.08 -7.24 0.27
N ILE A 136 -19.75 -6.27 1.12
CA ILE A 136 -20.62 -5.82 2.22
C ILE A 136 -21.94 -5.25 1.65
N GLU A 137 -21.87 -4.44 0.60
CA GLU A 137 -23.06 -3.89 -0.09
C GLU A 137 -23.92 -4.99 -0.74
N GLN A 138 -23.30 -6.11 -1.12
CA GLN A 138 -23.97 -7.31 -1.61
C GLN A 138 -24.55 -8.19 -0.48
N ASN A 139 -24.41 -7.77 0.78
CA ASN A 139 -24.83 -8.48 1.99
C ASN A 139 -24.11 -9.84 2.19
N GLU A 140 -22.87 -9.95 1.71
CA GLU A 140 -22.04 -11.12 1.94
C GLU A 140 -21.60 -11.25 3.40
N THR A 141 -21.31 -12.48 3.81
CA THR A 141 -20.81 -12.76 5.18
C THR A 141 -19.34 -12.40 5.34
N PRO A 142 -18.85 -12.11 6.56
CA PRO A 142 -17.43 -11.85 6.81
C PRO A 142 -16.50 -12.95 6.27
N GLN A 143 -16.89 -14.22 6.40
CA GLN A 143 -16.12 -15.35 5.90
C GLN A 143 -16.07 -15.39 4.37
N ALA A 144 -17.17 -15.04 3.69
CA ALA A 144 -17.20 -14.93 2.23
C ALA A 144 -16.31 -13.78 1.75
N ILE A 145 -16.33 -12.64 2.46
CA ILE A 145 -15.45 -11.49 2.18
C ILE A 145 -13.99 -11.90 2.29
N ILE A 146 -13.56 -12.46 3.43
CA ILE A 146 -12.16 -12.89 3.63
C ILE A 146 -11.73 -13.88 2.54
N LYS A 147 -12.58 -14.85 2.20
CA LYS A 147 -12.29 -15.83 1.15
C LYS A 147 -12.09 -15.17 -0.23
N GLU A 148 -12.89 -14.16 -0.59
CA GLU A 148 -12.66 -13.41 -1.84
C GLU A 148 -11.35 -12.62 -1.76
N LEU A 149 -11.05 -11.96 -0.63
CA LEU A 149 -9.81 -11.20 -0.50
C LEU A 149 -8.58 -12.12 -0.63
N GLU A 150 -8.63 -13.33 -0.06
CA GLU A 150 -7.60 -14.34 -0.23
C GLU A 150 -7.44 -14.77 -1.69
N ALA A 151 -8.55 -15.04 -2.40
CA ALA A 151 -8.52 -15.39 -3.81
C ALA A 151 -8.01 -14.24 -4.70
N MET A 152 -8.38 -13.00 -4.38
CA MET A 152 -7.91 -11.79 -5.04
C MET A 152 -6.41 -11.56 -4.79
N ARG A 153 -5.88 -11.95 -3.61
CA ARG A 153 -4.46 -11.78 -3.27
C ARG A 153 -3.55 -12.57 -4.20
N GLU A 154 -3.98 -13.75 -4.63
CA GLU A 154 -3.22 -14.60 -5.57
C GLU A 154 -3.06 -13.99 -6.96
N VAL A 155 -3.92 -13.03 -7.32
CA VAL A 155 -3.87 -12.31 -8.62
C VAL A 155 -3.53 -10.83 -8.45
N THR A 156 -3.00 -10.44 -7.29
CA THR A 156 -2.63 -9.06 -6.97
C THR A 156 -1.13 -8.94 -6.73
N GLY A 157 -0.53 -7.86 -7.23
CA GLY A 157 0.89 -7.64 -7.05
C GLY A 157 1.32 -6.23 -7.40
N ALA A 158 2.62 -5.96 -7.20
CA ALA A 158 3.22 -4.72 -7.63
C ALA A 158 4.66 -4.92 -8.09
N ARG A 159 5.07 -4.01 -8.99
CA ARG A 159 6.46 -3.74 -9.31
C ARG A 159 6.73 -2.28 -8.99
N LEU A 160 7.90 -2.01 -8.42
CA LEU A 160 8.29 -0.67 -8.01
C LEU A 160 9.73 -0.39 -8.39
N MET A 161 10.05 0.88 -8.52
CA MET A 161 11.43 1.34 -8.60
C MET A 161 11.73 2.36 -7.51
N VAL A 162 13.01 2.47 -7.20
CA VAL A 162 13.56 3.48 -6.31
C VAL A 162 14.77 4.12 -6.98
N ASP A 163 15.19 5.30 -6.52
CA ASP A 163 16.37 5.95 -7.11
C ASP A 163 17.68 5.24 -6.72
N ASP A 164 17.73 4.76 -5.47
CA ASP A 164 18.75 3.87 -4.90
C ASP A 164 18.14 2.99 -3.78
N LEU A 165 18.91 2.04 -3.23
CA LEU A 165 18.44 1.10 -2.20
C LEU A 165 18.62 1.58 -0.74
N LYS A 166 19.15 2.79 -0.51
CA LYS A 166 19.62 3.23 0.81
C LYS A 166 18.51 3.22 1.85
N ASN A 167 17.34 3.77 1.52
CA ASN A 167 16.20 3.85 2.44
C ASN A 167 15.63 2.47 2.77
N LEU A 168 15.45 1.61 1.77
CA LEU A 168 14.97 0.25 1.96
C LEU A 168 15.95 -0.60 2.78
N GLN A 169 17.26 -0.49 2.52
CA GLN A 169 18.28 -1.20 3.27
C GLN A 169 18.38 -0.72 4.71
N LYS A 170 18.44 0.61 4.92
CA LYS A 170 18.55 1.17 6.27
C LYS A 170 17.33 0.83 7.11
N SER A 171 16.14 0.85 6.51
CA SER A 171 14.91 0.48 7.21
C SER A 171 14.72 -1.04 7.34
N GLY A 172 15.47 -1.87 6.61
CA GLY A 172 15.35 -3.33 6.67
C GLY A 172 14.11 -3.90 5.99
N ARG A 173 13.44 -3.14 5.11
CA ARG A 173 12.18 -3.55 4.43
C ARG A 173 12.42 -4.19 3.06
N ILE A 174 13.67 -4.50 2.72
CA ILE A 174 14.04 -5.23 1.51
C ILE A 174 14.79 -6.51 1.85
N THR A 175 14.31 -7.64 1.33
CA THR A 175 14.89 -8.96 1.55
C THR A 175 15.88 -9.28 0.42
N GLY A 176 17.02 -9.90 0.74
CA GLY A 176 18.00 -10.33 -0.26
C GLY A 176 18.83 -9.22 -0.93
N ALA A 177 18.69 -7.95 -0.52
CA ALA A 177 19.39 -6.81 -1.13
C ALA A 177 20.91 -6.78 -0.90
N GLN A 178 21.44 -7.62 -0.01
CA GLN A 178 22.87 -7.68 0.31
C GLN A 178 23.72 -7.99 -0.95
N ALA A 179 23.20 -8.83 -1.85
CA ALA A 179 23.88 -9.15 -3.11
C ALA A 179 24.03 -7.94 -4.06
N TRP A 180 23.29 -6.85 -3.83
CA TRP A 180 23.26 -5.69 -4.71
C TRP A 180 24.17 -4.54 -4.22
N VAL A 181 24.59 -4.51 -2.95
CA VAL A 181 25.32 -3.40 -2.29
C VAL A 181 26.55 -2.92 -3.09
N GLY A 182 27.27 -3.79 -3.79
CA GLY A 182 28.46 -3.43 -4.59
C GLY A 182 28.25 -3.21 -6.09
N THR A 183 27.10 -3.60 -6.65
CA THR A 183 26.86 -3.56 -8.11
C THR A 183 25.84 -2.51 -8.54
N MET A 184 25.38 -1.69 -7.59
CA MET A 184 24.28 -0.75 -7.78
C MET A 184 24.68 0.64 -8.26
N LEU A 185 25.98 0.93 -8.41
CA LEU A 185 26.45 2.26 -8.79
C LEU A 185 25.87 2.68 -10.16
N LYS A 186 25.11 3.79 -10.18
CA LYS A 186 24.41 4.34 -11.36
C LYS A 186 23.31 3.44 -11.96
N MET A 187 22.77 2.50 -11.17
CA MET A 187 21.64 1.67 -11.56
C MET A 187 20.37 2.09 -10.81
N LYS A 188 19.22 1.91 -11.44
CA LYS A 188 17.87 2.05 -10.90
C LYS A 188 17.33 0.65 -10.57
N PRO A 189 17.16 0.32 -9.29
CA PRO A 189 16.50 -0.91 -8.88
C PRO A 189 15.06 -0.96 -9.39
N VAL A 190 14.70 -2.09 -10.00
CA VAL A 190 13.31 -2.54 -10.08
C VAL A 190 13.16 -3.67 -9.08
N LEU A 191 12.10 -3.59 -8.28
CA LEU A 191 11.76 -4.49 -7.20
C LEU A 191 10.36 -5.05 -7.42
N ARG A 192 10.05 -6.10 -6.69
CA ARG A 192 8.74 -6.73 -6.71
C ARG A 192 8.27 -7.09 -5.31
N PHE A 193 6.95 -7.11 -5.14
CA PHE A 193 6.34 -7.85 -4.04
C PHE A 193 6.28 -9.34 -4.40
N GLU A 194 6.68 -10.18 -3.47
CA GLU A 194 6.57 -11.64 -3.54
C GLU A 194 6.36 -12.16 -2.11
N ASP A 195 5.25 -12.87 -1.88
CA ASP A 195 4.86 -13.37 -0.56
C ASP A 195 4.93 -12.34 0.57
N GLY A 196 4.48 -11.11 0.30
CA GLY A 196 4.51 -10.02 1.29
C GLY A 196 5.86 -9.33 1.47
N LEU A 197 6.93 -9.81 0.83
CA LEU A 197 8.27 -9.24 0.94
C LEU A 197 8.62 -8.41 -0.29
N ILE A 198 9.43 -7.37 -0.09
CA ILE A 198 10.04 -6.61 -1.20
C ILE A 198 11.34 -7.30 -1.60
N LEU A 199 11.40 -7.80 -2.83
CA LEU A 199 12.54 -8.50 -3.40
C LEU A 199 13.14 -7.75 -4.59
N PRO A 200 14.47 -7.82 -4.78
CA PRO A 200 15.10 -7.35 -6.00
C PRO A 200 14.62 -8.12 -7.23
N ASP A 201 14.28 -7.40 -8.31
CA ASP A 201 13.87 -7.97 -9.59
C ASP A 201 14.95 -7.72 -10.65
N GLU A 202 15.20 -6.46 -11.00
CA GLU A 202 16.19 -6.09 -12.02
C GLU A 202 17.01 -4.84 -11.69
N LYS A 203 18.19 -4.74 -12.30
CA LYS A 203 19.06 -3.56 -12.24
C LYS A 203 19.08 -2.89 -13.60
N ILE A 204 18.53 -1.68 -13.70
CA ILE A 204 18.37 -0.99 -14.98
C ILE A 204 19.09 0.35 -14.97
N ARG A 205 19.82 0.72 -16.04
CA ARG A 205 20.68 1.92 -16.03
C ARG A 205 19.93 3.24 -15.95
N THR A 206 18.76 3.34 -16.59
CA THR A 206 18.04 4.62 -16.73
C THR A 206 16.62 4.48 -16.24
N LYS A 207 16.11 5.57 -15.64
CA LYS A 207 14.76 5.64 -15.10
C LYS A 207 13.70 5.27 -16.15
N LYS A 208 13.74 5.90 -17.32
CA LYS A 208 12.80 5.61 -18.42
C LYS A 208 12.78 4.13 -18.84
N ARG A 209 13.94 3.44 -18.83
CA ARG A 209 13.97 2.00 -19.10
C ARG A 209 13.38 1.19 -17.95
N ALA A 210 13.61 1.60 -16.71
CA ALA A 210 13.02 0.95 -15.54
C ALA A 210 11.50 1.04 -15.54
N LEU A 211 10.94 2.23 -15.82
CA LEU A 211 9.48 2.40 -15.92
C LEU A 211 8.86 1.56 -17.04
N LYS A 212 9.52 1.48 -18.20
CA LYS A 212 9.08 0.60 -19.30
C LYS A 212 9.13 -0.88 -18.90
N GLU A 213 10.17 -1.30 -18.19
CA GLU A 213 10.31 -2.68 -17.75
C GLU A 213 9.25 -3.05 -16.71
N ILE A 214 8.93 -2.14 -15.79
CA ILE A 214 7.82 -2.28 -14.84
C ILE A 214 6.51 -2.53 -15.60
N ILE A 215 6.21 -1.70 -16.61
CA ILE A 215 5.01 -1.88 -17.46
C ILE A 215 5.07 -3.26 -18.12
N ASN A 216 6.15 -3.60 -18.85
CA ASN A 216 6.27 -4.85 -19.58
C ASN A 216 6.02 -6.08 -18.69
N LYS A 217 6.64 -6.13 -17.51
CA LYS A 217 6.48 -7.24 -16.55
C LYS A 217 5.06 -7.34 -16.02
N VAL A 218 4.44 -6.21 -15.68
CA VAL A 218 3.06 -6.20 -15.18
C VAL A 218 2.11 -6.66 -16.29
N ILE A 219 2.24 -6.12 -17.51
CA ILE A 219 1.41 -6.51 -18.66
C ILE A 219 1.55 -7.99 -18.98
N GLU A 220 2.76 -8.55 -18.94
CA GLU A 220 3.00 -9.97 -19.16
C GLU A 220 2.29 -10.86 -18.12
N ILE A 221 2.14 -10.38 -16.88
CA ILE A 221 1.40 -11.10 -15.83
C ILE A 221 -0.11 -11.01 -16.05
N VAL A 222 -0.64 -9.82 -16.35
CA VAL A 222 -2.08 -9.58 -16.37
C VAL A 222 -2.77 -9.95 -17.67
N LYS A 223 -2.03 -10.22 -18.75
CA LYS A 223 -2.59 -10.50 -20.09
C LYS A 223 -3.54 -11.69 -20.14
N ASP A 224 -3.43 -12.62 -19.20
CA ASP A 224 -4.25 -13.83 -19.13
C ASP A 224 -5.43 -13.69 -18.15
N TYR A 225 -5.61 -12.52 -17.53
CA TYR A 225 -6.76 -12.23 -16.66
C TYR A 225 -7.91 -11.62 -17.46
N GLU A 226 -9.14 -12.06 -17.16
CA GLU A 226 -10.35 -11.56 -17.81
C GLU A 226 -10.66 -10.10 -17.43
N GLU A 227 -10.46 -9.76 -16.15
CA GLU A 227 -10.61 -8.41 -15.63
C GLU A 227 -9.31 -7.95 -14.99
N VAL A 228 -8.93 -6.70 -15.26
CA VAL A 228 -7.69 -6.12 -14.74
C VAL A 228 -7.91 -4.68 -14.33
N THR A 229 -7.44 -4.36 -13.13
CA THR A 229 -7.21 -2.99 -12.67
C THR A 229 -5.71 -2.75 -12.50
N LEU A 230 -5.19 -1.76 -13.21
CA LEU A 230 -3.83 -1.25 -13.08
C LEU A 230 -3.81 -0.01 -12.20
N LEU A 231 -2.82 0.07 -11.32
CA LEU A 231 -2.72 1.07 -10.26
C LEU A 231 -1.39 1.80 -10.40
N VAL A 232 -1.39 3.01 -10.96
CA VAL A 232 -0.19 3.84 -11.04
C VAL A 232 0.01 4.52 -9.69
N ILE A 233 1.09 4.17 -9.00
CA ILE A 233 1.39 4.61 -7.63
C ILE A 233 2.58 5.56 -7.70
N GLY A 234 2.30 6.86 -7.80
CA GLY A 234 3.29 7.91 -7.96
C GLY A 234 4.01 8.29 -6.67
N GLY A 235 5.25 8.80 -6.81
CA GLY A 235 6.00 9.43 -5.73
C GLY A 235 6.09 10.95 -5.89
N ASP A 236 7.24 11.53 -5.53
CA ASP A 236 7.54 12.96 -5.64
C ASP A 236 7.80 13.47 -7.06
N VAL A 237 8.08 12.57 -8.01
CA VAL A 237 8.33 12.96 -9.42
C VAL A 237 7.05 12.81 -10.23
N GLN A 238 6.29 13.91 -10.31
CA GLN A 238 5.00 13.94 -10.99
C GLN A 238 5.11 13.57 -12.47
N GLU A 239 6.16 14.04 -13.17
CA GLU A 239 6.32 13.77 -14.60
C GLU A 239 6.46 12.28 -14.92
N ASP A 240 7.10 11.50 -14.03
CA ASP A 240 7.25 10.06 -14.21
C ASP A 240 5.92 9.33 -14.02
N THR A 241 5.11 9.79 -13.07
CA THR A 241 3.76 9.28 -12.80
C THR A 241 2.84 9.56 -13.99
N ASP A 242 2.84 10.80 -14.49
CA ASP A 242 2.07 11.20 -15.67
C ASP A 242 2.51 10.45 -16.91
N TRP A 243 3.82 10.26 -17.10
CA TRP A 243 4.35 9.48 -18.21
C TRP A 243 3.85 8.03 -18.19
N MET A 244 3.96 7.34 -17.04
CA MET A 244 3.51 5.96 -16.90
C MET A 244 2.01 5.82 -17.14
N TYR A 245 1.21 6.71 -16.55
CA TYR A 245 -0.24 6.71 -16.72
C TYR A 245 -0.64 6.90 -18.19
N ASN A 246 -0.05 7.89 -18.87
CA ASN A 246 -0.36 8.17 -20.28
C ASN A 246 0.11 7.02 -21.21
N GLU A 247 1.25 6.40 -20.92
CA GLU A 247 1.72 5.23 -21.67
C GLU A 247 0.75 4.04 -21.51
N LEU A 248 0.27 3.78 -20.30
CA LEU A 248 -0.70 2.72 -20.03
C LEU A 248 -2.05 3.01 -20.69
N GLN A 249 -2.58 4.22 -20.53
CA GLN A 249 -3.86 4.63 -21.12
C GLN A 249 -3.85 4.54 -22.65
N LYS A 250 -2.73 4.91 -23.28
CA LYS A 250 -2.59 4.88 -24.74
C LYS A 250 -2.45 3.47 -25.30
N ASN A 251 -1.63 2.63 -24.68
CA ASN A 251 -1.24 1.34 -25.26
C ASN A 251 -2.06 0.15 -24.71
N TYR A 252 -2.72 0.31 -23.55
CA TYR A 252 -3.51 -0.72 -22.90
C TYR A 252 -4.89 -0.20 -22.44
N PRO A 253 -5.69 0.42 -23.33
CA PRO A 253 -6.98 1.03 -22.98
C PRO A 253 -8.03 0.01 -22.52
N GLN A 254 -7.81 -1.29 -22.71
CA GLN A 254 -8.71 -2.34 -22.26
C GLN A 254 -8.67 -2.56 -20.73
N TYR A 255 -7.62 -2.12 -20.04
CA TYR A 255 -7.51 -2.29 -18.59
C TYR A 255 -8.04 -1.06 -17.85
N LYS A 256 -8.72 -1.29 -16.73
CA LYS A 256 -9.10 -0.19 -15.84
C LYS A 256 -7.82 0.41 -15.25
N LEU A 257 -7.72 1.73 -15.25
CA LEU A 257 -6.55 2.45 -14.77
C LEU A 257 -6.95 3.38 -13.63
N TYR A 258 -6.22 3.30 -12.52
CA TYR A 258 -6.36 4.22 -11.39
C TYR A 258 -5.02 4.82 -11.02
N ARG A 259 -5.03 6.07 -10.60
CA ARG A 259 -3.84 6.81 -10.19
C ARG A 259 -3.93 7.13 -8.70
N SER A 260 -2.88 6.83 -7.97
CA SER A 260 -2.71 7.17 -6.55
C SER A 260 -1.29 7.67 -6.31
N TYR A 261 -1.02 8.14 -5.09
CA TYR A 261 0.28 8.66 -4.69
C TYR A 261 0.72 8.05 -3.37
N LEU A 262 2.03 7.94 -3.18
CA LEU A 262 2.64 7.50 -1.94
C LEU A 262 2.51 8.58 -0.87
N GLY A 263 2.12 8.15 0.32
CA GLY A 263 2.19 8.96 1.53
C GLY A 263 3.57 8.89 2.22
N PRO A 264 3.77 9.74 3.25
CA PRO A 264 4.98 9.85 4.06
C PRO A 264 5.61 8.52 4.51
N VAL A 265 4.81 7.55 4.94
CA VAL A 265 5.29 6.30 5.56
C VAL A 265 6.00 5.44 4.52
N VAL A 266 5.35 5.14 3.40
CA VAL A 266 5.98 4.35 2.33
C VAL A 266 7.10 5.17 1.66
N ALA A 267 6.92 6.49 1.49
CA ALA A 267 7.96 7.37 0.96
C ALA A 267 9.24 7.39 1.82
N ALA A 268 9.14 7.27 3.15
CA ALA A 268 10.31 7.15 4.02
C ALA A 268 11.17 5.92 3.70
N HIS A 269 10.53 4.82 3.27
CA HIS A 269 11.21 3.57 2.92
C HIS A 269 11.71 3.54 1.48
N LEU A 270 10.95 4.09 0.53
CA LEU A 270 11.33 4.11 -0.88
C LEU A 270 12.35 5.21 -1.20
N GLY A 271 12.27 6.33 -0.47
CA GLY A 271 13.03 7.55 -0.74
C GLY A 271 12.53 8.34 -1.94
N PRO A 272 13.17 9.49 -2.24
CA PRO A 272 12.88 10.28 -3.44
C PRO A 272 13.00 9.45 -4.73
N GLY A 273 12.15 9.74 -5.71
CA GLY A 273 12.09 9.04 -6.99
C GLY A 273 11.47 7.64 -6.92
N GLY A 274 10.96 7.24 -5.75
CA GLY A 274 10.23 5.99 -5.57
C GLY A 274 8.84 6.02 -6.18
N MET A 275 8.48 5.00 -6.97
CA MET A 275 7.14 4.84 -7.54
C MET A 275 6.90 3.39 -7.95
N GLY A 276 5.66 3.04 -8.29
CA GLY A 276 5.34 1.70 -8.75
C GLY A 276 4.08 1.57 -9.59
N LEU A 277 3.89 0.36 -10.10
CA LEU A 277 2.70 -0.10 -10.79
C LEU A 277 2.17 -1.32 -10.04
N GLY A 278 1.03 -1.14 -9.39
CA GLY A 278 0.23 -2.23 -8.84
C GLY A 278 -0.71 -2.79 -9.90
N PHE A 279 -1.16 -4.02 -9.69
CA PHE A 279 -2.20 -4.65 -10.50
C PHE A 279 -3.04 -5.59 -9.64
N THR A 280 -4.27 -5.84 -10.10
CA THR A 280 -5.08 -6.95 -9.62
C THR A 280 -5.90 -7.54 -10.77
N GLY A 281 -6.04 -8.87 -10.79
CA GLY A 281 -6.89 -9.63 -11.72
C GLY A 281 -8.38 -9.54 -11.37
N ARG A 282 -8.86 -8.33 -11.05
CA ARG A 282 -10.24 -7.97 -10.71
C ARG A 282 -10.55 -6.58 -11.23
N SER A 283 -11.81 -6.35 -11.61
CA SER A 283 -12.32 -4.99 -11.81
C SER A 283 -12.66 -4.35 -10.46
N ILE A 284 -11.93 -3.32 -10.04
CA ILE A 284 -12.13 -2.64 -8.75
C ILE A 284 -12.94 -1.37 -8.95
N ARG A 285 -13.98 -1.14 -8.13
CA ARG A 285 -14.75 0.12 -8.13
C ARG A 285 -13.95 1.22 -7.45
N THR A 286 -13.55 2.24 -8.21
CA THR A 286 -12.64 3.30 -7.75
C THR A 286 -13.30 4.68 -7.79
N ASP A 287 -14.62 4.69 -7.83
CA ASP A 287 -15.52 5.80 -8.07
C ASP A 287 -16.75 5.75 -7.15
#